data_AF-A0A4P9WPF6-F1
#
_entry.id   AF-A0A4P9WPF6-F1
#
_cell.length_a   1.000
_cell.length_b   1.000
_cell.length_c   1.000
_cell.angle_alpha   90.00
_cell.angle_beta   90.00
_cell.angle_gamma   90.00
#
_symmetry.space_group_name_H-M   'P 1'
#
loop_
_entity.id
_entity.type
_entity.pdbx_description
1 polymer ?
#
loop_
_entity_poly.entity_id
_entity_poly.type
_entity_poly.pdbx_seq_one_letter_code
_entity_poly.pdbx_strand_id
1 'polypeptide(L)'
;HSGTFHADEALAIAMLKRLPAYANATVVRTRNPAVYNAADIVVDVGGVYDPARHRYDHHQREFTDTYSSDHAVRLSSAGLVYK
;
A
#
# COMPACT_ATOMS: atom_id res chain seq x y z
N HIS A 1 6.68 7.83 1.77
CA HIS A 1 7.26 9.16 1.44
C HIS A 1 8.41 9.57 2.38
N SER A 2 9.28 10.53 1.99
CA SER A 2 10.34 11.06 2.88
C SER A 2 9.91 12.28 3.72
N GLY A 3 8.68 12.76 3.53
CA GLY A 3 8.13 13.95 4.20
C GLY A 3 7.08 13.60 5.26
N THR A 4 6.03 14.43 5.33
CA THR A 4 4.86 14.21 6.18
C THR A 4 4.19 12.87 5.88
N PHE A 5 3.40 12.38 6.84
CA PHE A 5 2.53 11.24 6.59
C PHE A 5 1.45 11.64 5.60
N HIS A 6 1.27 10.86 4.54
CA HIS A 6 0.12 11.04 3.66
C HIS A 6 -1.10 10.32 4.26
N ALA A 7 -2.29 10.82 3.94
CA ALA A 7 -3.52 10.16 4.39
C ALA A 7 -3.65 8.74 3.83
N ASP A 8 -3.06 8.47 2.66
CA ASP A 8 -3.10 7.17 2.00
C ASP A 8 -2.39 6.08 2.82
N GLU A 9 -1.10 6.26 3.11
CA GLU A 9 -0.33 5.30 3.92
C GLU A 9 -0.93 5.14 5.33
N ALA A 10 -1.40 6.23 5.95
CA ALA A 10 -1.97 6.20 7.28
C ALA A 10 -3.29 5.41 7.31
N LEU A 11 -4.16 5.60 6.32
CA LEU A 11 -5.41 4.87 6.19
C LEU A 11 -5.17 3.39 5.86
N ALA A 12 -4.24 3.08 4.96
CA ALA A 12 -3.86 1.71 4.63
C ALA A 12 -3.37 0.95 5.89
N ILE A 13 -2.48 1.56 6.67
CA ILE A 13 -1.99 0.99 7.93
C ILE A 13 -3.12 0.79 8.94
N ALA A 14 -4.03 1.76 9.06
CA ALA A 14 -5.16 1.67 9.97
C ALA A 14 -6.10 0.51 9.60
N MET A 15 -6.38 0.31 8.31
CA MET A 15 -7.17 -0.82 7.80
C MET A 15 -6.48 -2.16 8.11
N LEU A 16 -5.19 -2.30 7.78
CA LEU A 16 -4.43 -3.53 8.01
C LEU A 16 -4.41 -3.91 9.50
N LYS A 17 -4.22 -2.93 10.39
CA LYS A 17 -4.23 -3.18 11.85
C LYS A 17 -5.59 -3.61 12.41
N ARG A 18 -6.67 -3.54 11.64
CA ARG A 18 -7.96 -4.14 12.02
C ARG A 18 -8.03 -5.65 11.73
N LEU A 19 -7.13 -6.17 10.91
CA LEU A 19 -7.07 -7.59 10.59
C LEU A 19 -6.27 -8.33 11.69
N PRO A 20 -6.74 -9.50 12.18
CA PRO A 20 -6.02 -10.26 13.21
C PRO A 20 -4.56 -10.57 12.83
N ALA A 21 -4.29 -10.83 11.54
CA ALA A 21 -2.94 -11.13 11.04
C ALA A 21 -1.94 -9.97 11.24
N TYR A 22 -2.41 -8.72 11.20
CA TYR A 22 -1.53 -7.53 11.26
C TYR A 22 -1.82 -6.62 12.46
N ALA A 23 -2.67 -7.02 13.39
CA ALA A 23 -3.07 -6.22 14.56
C ALA A 23 -1.84 -5.67 15.32
N ASN A 24 -0.84 -6.53 15.51
CA ASN A 24 0.41 -6.20 16.21
C ASN A 24 1.60 -5.94 15.27
N ALA A 25 1.37 -5.76 13.97
CA ALA A 25 2.44 -5.53 13.00
C ALA A 25 3.27 -4.27 13.34
N THR A 26 4.58 -4.39 13.23
CA THR A 26 5.51 -3.26 13.33
C THR A 26 5.48 -2.46 12.04
N VAL A 27 5.36 -1.13 12.14
CA VAL A 27 5.36 -0.24 10.98
C VAL A 27 6.75 0.34 10.81
N VAL A 28 7.37 0.11 9.66
CA VAL A 28 8.66 0.69 9.28
C VAL A 28 8.45 1.60 8.07
N ARG A 29 8.70 2.91 8.22
CA ARG A 29 8.72 3.85 7.09
C ARG A 29 10.10 3.90 6.48
N THR A 30 10.21 3.57 5.20
CA THR A 30 11.49 3.52 4.49
C THR A 30 11.29 3.69 2.98
N ARG A 31 12.34 4.09 2.28
CA ARG A 31 12.45 3.99 0.81
C ARG A 31 13.55 3.01 0.38
N ASN A 32 14.26 2.40 1.33
CA ASN A 32 15.33 1.47 1.04
C ASN A 32 14.74 0.12 0.58
N PRO A 33 15.00 -0.32 -0.66
CA PRO A 33 14.52 -1.60 -1.17
C PRO A 33 14.94 -2.80 -0.33
N ALA A 34 16.14 -2.79 0.23
CA ALA A 34 16.60 -3.89 1.08
C ALA A 34 15.71 -4.07 2.33
N VAL A 35 15.12 -2.98 2.83
CA VAL A 35 14.25 -3.02 4.01
C VAL A 35 12.83 -3.43 3.62
N TYR A 36 12.20 -2.77 2.64
CA TYR A 36 10.82 -3.10 2.30
C TYR A 36 10.68 -4.44 1.56
N ASN A 37 11.72 -4.93 0.86
CA ASN A 37 11.66 -6.24 0.23
C ASN A 37 11.60 -7.39 1.24
N ALA A 38 12.10 -7.18 2.46
CA ALA A 38 12.03 -8.14 3.55
C ALA A 38 10.72 -8.08 4.36
N ALA A 39 9.83 -7.11 4.08
CA ALA A 39 8.58 -6.95 4.80
C ALA A 39 7.50 -7.92 4.31
N ASP A 40 6.65 -8.37 5.23
CA ASP A 40 5.50 -9.23 4.96
C ASP A 40 4.50 -8.55 4.02
N ILE A 41 4.27 -7.25 4.23
CA ILE A 41 3.37 -6.39 3.45
C ILE A 41 4.01 -5.03 3.21
N VAL A 42 3.83 -4.48 2.01
CA VAL A 42 4.33 -3.17 1.62
C VAL A 42 3.20 -2.35 1.01
N VAL A 43 3.05 -1.11 1.48
CA VAL A 43 2.06 -0.16 1.00
C VAL A 43 2.75 1.15 0.62
N ASP A 44 2.27 1.84 -0.40
CA ASP A 44 2.65 3.23 -0.73
C ASP A 44 4.15 3.45 -1.03
N VAL A 45 4.86 2.37 -1.35
CA VAL A 45 6.27 2.40 -1.77
C VAL A 45 6.63 1.14 -2.55
N GLY A 46 7.63 1.27 -3.43
CA GLY A 46 8.23 0.15 -4.17
C GLY A 46 7.83 0.07 -5.64
N GLY A 47 6.83 0.84 -6.07
CA GLY A 47 6.40 0.93 -7.46
C GLY A 47 5.77 -0.36 -7.99
N VAL A 48 5.19 -1.20 -7.13
CA VAL A 48 4.61 -2.50 -7.51
C VAL A 48 3.23 -2.68 -6.90
N TYR A 49 2.26 -3.06 -7.73
CA TYR A 49 0.98 -3.65 -7.29
C TYR A 49 0.99 -5.14 -7.61
N ASP A 50 1.05 -5.97 -6.57
CA ASP A 50 1.02 -7.43 -6.63
C ASP A 50 0.34 -7.96 -5.34
N PRO A 51 -0.98 -8.22 -5.37
CA PRO A 51 -1.72 -8.75 -4.23
C PRO A 51 -1.22 -10.10 -3.74
N ALA A 52 -0.69 -10.95 -4.63
CA ALA A 52 -0.18 -12.27 -4.27
C ALA A 52 1.10 -12.18 -3.43
N ARG A 53 1.85 -11.08 -3.58
CA ARG A 53 3.06 -10.77 -2.80
C ARG A 53 2.84 -9.68 -1.76
N HIS A 54 1.60 -9.26 -1.52
CA HIS A 54 1.25 -8.17 -0.61
C HIS A 54 2.04 -6.87 -0.88
N ARG A 55 2.12 -6.47 -2.15
CA ARG A 55 2.71 -5.19 -2.58
C ARG A 55 1.59 -4.30 -3.12
N TYR A 56 1.35 -3.17 -2.46
CA TYR A 56 0.22 -2.28 -2.73
C TYR A 56 0.72 -0.86 -2.94
N ASP A 57 1.35 -0.62 -4.08
CA ASP A 57 1.80 0.70 -4.49
C ASP A 57 1.19 1.09 -5.84
N HIS A 58 0.84 2.37 -6.00
CA HIS A 58 0.17 2.95 -7.16
C HIS A 58 1.02 4.02 -7.88
N HIS A 59 2.26 4.26 -7.43
CA HIS A 59 3.15 5.28 -7.96
C HIS A 59 3.69 5.02 -9.38
N GLN A 60 3.31 3.91 -10.03
CA GLN A 60 3.71 3.64 -11.41
C GLN A 60 3.07 4.65 -12.34
N ARG A 61 3.83 5.16 -13.31
CA ARG A 61 3.33 6.16 -14.26
C ARG A 61 2.15 5.63 -15.08
N GLU A 62 2.19 4.32 -15.37
CA GLU A 62 1.21 3.58 -16.15
C GLU A 62 0.03 3.06 -15.30
N PHE A 63 0.03 3.30 -13.98
CA PHE A 63 -1.01 2.78 -13.09
C PHE A 63 -2.38 3.40 -13.45
N THR A 64 -3.33 2.54 -13.81
CA THR A 64 -4.67 2.90 -14.25
C THR A 64 -5.77 2.09 -13.57
N ASP A 65 -5.43 1.22 -12.63
CA ASP A 65 -6.38 0.35 -11.95
C ASP A 65 -7.39 1.16 -11.11
N THR A 66 -8.66 0.80 -11.30
CA THR A 66 -9.80 1.31 -10.55
C THR A 66 -10.45 0.18 -9.75
N TYR A 67 -11.44 0.50 -8.90
CA TYR A 67 -12.14 -0.50 -8.10
C TYR A 67 -12.91 -1.50 -8.97
N SER A 68 -13.64 -1.01 -9.97
CA SER A 68 -14.35 -1.80 -10.98
C SER A 68 -14.49 -1.00 -12.28
N SER A 69 -15.05 -1.61 -13.33
CA SER A 69 -15.38 -0.94 -14.59
C SER A 69 -16.31 0.27 -14.42
N ASP A 70 -17.08 0.31 -13.33
CA ASP A 70 -18.04 1.39 -13.05
C ASP A 70 -17.39 2.59 -12.33
N HIS A 71 -16.10 2.47 -11.98
CA HIS A 71 -15.35 3.51 -11.27
C HIS A 71 -14.29 4.13 -12.17
N ALA A 72 -14.26 5.46 -12.22
CA ALA A 72 -13.27 6.22 -13.00
C ALA A 72 -12.05 6.68 -12.19
N VAL A 73 -12.12 6.60 -10.85
CA VAL A 73 -11.04 7.05 -9.96
C VAL A 73 -10.02 5.93 -9.79
N ARG A 74 -8.75 6.26 -10.06
CA ARG A 74 -7.61 5.36 -9.84
C ARG A 74 -7.40 5.12 -8.35
N LEU A 75 -7.07 3.89 -8.00
CA LEU A 75 -6.88 3.51 -6.60
C LEU A 75 -5.58 4.08 -6.02
N SER A 76 -5.67 4.51 -4.78
CA SER A 76 -4.52 4.78 -3.92
C SER A 76 -4.06 3.48 -3.24
N SER A 77 -2.98 3.50 -2.46
CA SER A 77 -2.50 2.32 -1.72
C SER A 77 -3.55 1.79 -0.74
N ALA A 78 -4.27 2.66 -0.03
CA ALA A 78 -5.38 2.26 0.83
C ALA A 78 -6.53 1.63 0.02
N GLY A 79 -6.81 2.17 -1.16
CA GLY A 79 -7.80 1.59 -2.08
C GLY A 79 -7.38 0.19 -2.57
N LEU A 80 -6.09 0.00 -2.85
CA LEU A 80 -5.52 -1.30 -3.25
C LEU A 80 -5.52 -2.33 -2.12
N VAL A 81 -5.37 -1.89 -0.87
CA VAL A 81 -5.49 -2.76 0.33
C VAL A 81 -6.94 -3.18 0.59
N TYR A 82 -7.90 -2.30 0.29
CA TYR A 82 -9.33 -2.56 0.51
C TYR A 82 -9.93 -3.51 -0.53
N LYS A 83 -9.51 -3.38 -1.79
CA LYS A 83 -9.96 -4.19 -2.93
C LYS A 83 -9.58 -5.67 -2.77
#